data_AF-A0A1I4E840-F1
#
_entry.id   AF-A0A1I4E840-F1
#
_cell.length_a   1.000
_cell.length_b   1.000
_cell.length_c   1.000
_cell.angle_alpha   90.00
_cell.angle_beta   90.00
_cell.angle_gamma   90.00
#
_symmetry.space_group_name_H-M   'P 1'
#
loop_
_entity.id
_entity.type
_entity.pdbx_description
1 polymer ?
#
loop_
_entity_poly.entity_id
_entity_poly.type
_entity_poly.pdbx_seq_one_letter_code
_entity_poly.pdbx_strand_id
1 'polypeptide(L)'
;MSQFNEHVLEEAGSRGEKLLVDDLVLLIERHEREGGPGVAIDRVEAYAEKLAAQDAPVKPDKVRPAIEERLTDAETWSADAAASGTWFGSGTLYDVGNGRVSTLPSRWHRELTGTRDLTRYLEVILDDTHGNGFDSGGTDGGVPETVLVHAATVLGGLGQGQAREQLADLHERSVVTESADQHPNARIHLTDD
;
A
#
# COMPACT_ATOMS: atom_id res chain seq x y z
N MET A 1 -27.53 5.49 -4.18
CA MET A 1 -26.19 4.96 -4.49
C MET A 1 -25.23 5.73 -3.62
N SER A 2 -24.56 5.06 -2.68
CA SER A 2 -23.71 5.72 -1.69
C SER A 2 -22.54 6.40 -2.41
N GLN A 3 -22.31 7.67 -2.12
CA GLN A 3 -21.12 8.41 -2.58
C GLN A 3 -19.84 7.83 -1.97
N PHE A 4 -19.93 6.95 -0.97
CA PHE A 4 -18.79 6.36 -0.25
C PHE A 4 -18.87 4.83 -0.31
N ASN A 5 -17.70 4.19 -0.40
CA ASN A 5 -17.55 2.76 -0.26
C ASN A 5 -17.82 2.34 1.19
N GLU A 6 -18.86 1.52 1.40
CA GLU A 6 -19.29 1.09 2.73
C GLU A 6 -18.21 0.29 3.45
N HIS A 7 -17.44 -0.52 2.71
CA HIS A 7 -16.36 -1.31 3.28
C HIS A 7 -15.21 -0.46 3.81
N VAL A 8 -14.90 0.65 3.14
CA VAL A 8 -13.91 1.63 3.63
C VAL A 8 -14.39 2.26 4.93
N LEU A 9 -15.67 2.63 5.01
CA LEU A 9 -16.24 3.22 6.23
C LEU A 9 -16.28 2.22 7.39
N GLU A 10 -16.66 0.98 7.12
CA GLU A 10 -16.69 -0.10 8.13
C GLU A 10 -15.29 -0.41 8.66
N GLU A 11 -14.31 -0.63 7.77
CA GLU A 11 -12.94 -0.93 8.19
C GLU A 11 -12.31 0.27 8.92
N ALA A 12 -12.42 1.48 8.38
CA ALA A 12 -11.90 2.68 9.02
C ALA A 12 -12.54 2.94 10.38
N GLY A 13 -13.87 2.79 10.48
CA GLY A 13 -14.62 2.95 11.73
C GLY A 13 -14.22 1.92 12.78
N SER A 14 -14.00 0.66 12.38
CA SER A 14 -13.59 -0.41 13.30
C SER A 14 -12.22 -0.17 13.97
N ARG A 15 -11.33 0.60 13.32
CA ARG A 15 -10.00 0.95 13.87
C ARG A 15 -10.05 2.02 14.96
N GLY A 16 -11.12 2.82 15.00
CA GLY A 16 -11.29 3.86 16.02
C GLY A 16 -10.08 4.78 16.12
N GLU A 17 -9.60 5.03 17.34
CA GLU A 17 -8.51 5.98 17.64
C GLU A 17 -7.15 5.58 17.04
N LYS A 18 -7.03 4.35 16.53
CA LYS A 18 -5.79 3.83 15.91
C LYS A 18 -5.74 4.08 14.40
N LEU A 19 -6.80 4.62 13.81
CA LEU A 19 -6.82 4.91 12.38
C LEU A 19 -5.82 6.03 12.05
N LEU A 20 -4.77 5.68 11.31
CA LEU A 20 -3.83 6.67 10.79
C LEU A 20 -4.30 7.21 9.42
N VAL A 21 -3.75 8.35 9.02
CA VAL A 21 -4.17 9.02 7.78
C VAL A 21 -3.77 8.22 6.53
N ASP A 22 -2.63 7.56 6.59
CA ASP A 22 -2.11 6.69 5.53
C ASP A 22 -2.88 5.37 5.47
N ASP A 23 -3.35 4.84 6.60
CA ASP A 23 -4.31 3.72 6.60
C ASP A 23 -5.61 4.11 5.87
N LEU A 24 -6.11 5.32 6.09
CA LEU A 24 -7.32 5.79 5.40
C LEU A 24 -7.07 5.96 3.89
N VAL A 25 -5.95 6.56 3.49
CA VAL A 25 -5.55 6.64 2.07
C VAL A 25 -5.48 5.25 1.46
N LEU A 26 -4.84 4.30 2.14
CA LEU A 26 -4.71 2.93 1.69
C LEU A 26 -6.06 2.25 1.47
N LEU A 27 -6.98 2.38 2.42
CA LEU A 27 -8.32 1.80 2.32
C LEU A 27 -9.08 2.39 1.13
N ILE A 28 -9.04 3.70 0.96
CA ILE A 28 -9.70 4.37 -0.17
C ILE A 28 -9.07 3.92 -1.48
N GLU A 29 -7.74 3.96 -1.59
CA GLU A 29 -6.98 3.59 -2.79
C GLU A 29 -7.26 2.14 -3.23
N ARG A 30 -7.40 1.23 -2.26
CA ARG A 30 -7.69 -0.18 -2.52
C ARG A 30 -9.09 -0.42 -3.06
N HIS A 31 -10.08 0.34 -2.58
CA HIS A 31 -11.50 0.08 -2.82
C HIS A 31 -12.14 1.06 -3.82
N GLU A 32 -11.50 2.19 -4.11
CA GLU A 32 -11.91 3.18 -5.10
C GLU A 32 -10.83 3.35 -6.16
N ARG A 33 -11.09 2.84 -7.36
CA ARG A 33 -10.17 2.96 -8.51
C ARG A 33 -10.54 4.10 -9.46
N GLU A 34 -11.38 5.03 -9.02
CA GLU A 34 -11.90 6.10 -9.86
C GLU A 34 -10.96 7.31 -9.93
N GLY A 35 -10.63 7.72 -11.16
CA GLY A 35 -9.96 9.00 -11.43
C GLY A 35 -8.42 8.97 -11.49
N GLY A 36 -7.80 7.80 -11.57
CA GLY A 36 -6.37 7.64 -11.85
C GLY A 36 -5.53 7.23 -10.62
N PRO A 37 -4.20 7.33 -10.71
CA PRO A 37 -3.25 6.97 -9.65
C PRO A 37 -3.56 7.67 -8.32
N GLY A 38 -3.57 6.91 -7.23
CA GLY A 38 -3.78 7.43 -5.88
C GLY A 38 -5.14 8.08 -5.63
N VAL A 39 -5.25 8.72 -4.48
CA VAL A 39 -6.48 9.29 -3.95
C VAL A 39 -6.36 10.81 -3.87
N ALA A 40 -7.37 11.53 -4.35
CA ALA A 40 -7.42 12.97 -4.19
C ALA A 40 -7.50 13.36 -2.70
N ILE A 41 -6.72 14.35 -2.26
CA ILE A 41 -6.70 14.79 -0.85
C ILE A 41 -8.12 15.16 -0.36
N ASP A 42 -8.87 15.91 -1.16
CA ASP A 42 -10.25 16.29 -0.87
C ASP A 42 -11.18 15.07 -0.68
N ARG A 43 -10.86 13.95 -1.34
CA ARG A 43 -11.61 12.69 -1.18
C ARG A 43 -11.33 12.04 0.18
N VAL A 44 -10.08 12.08 0.64
CA VAL A 44 -9.69 11.59 1.97
C VAL A 44 -10.38 12.42 3.06
N GLU A 45 -10.42 13.74 2.89
CA GLU A 45 -11.14 14.64 3.80
C GLU A 45 -12.64 14.32 3.85
N ALA A 46 -13.28 14.12 2.70
CA ALA A 46 -14.69 13.76 2.64
C ALA A 46 -15.00 12.44 3.37
N TYR A 47 -14.11 11.45 3.30
CA TYR A 47 -14.22 10.21 4.07
C TYR A 47 -14.10 10.45 5.56
N ALA A 48 -13.14 11.29 5.99
CA ALA A 48 -12.96 11.62 7.39
C ALA A 48 -14.15 12.40 7.96
N GLU A 49 -14.72 13.36 7.21
CA GLU A 49 -15.95 14.04 7.57
C GLU A 49 -17.11 13.06 7.74
N LYS A 50 -17.22 12.09 6.84
CA LYS A 50 -18.26 11.06 6.90
C LYS A 50 -18.10 10.18 8.14
N LEU A 51 -16.88 9.77 8.46
CA LEU A 51 -16.56 8.99 9.65
C LEU A 51 -16.85 9.77 10.94
N ALA A 52 -16.46 11.05 10.99
CA ALA A 52 -16.76 11.92 12.13
C ALA A 52 -18.28 12.11 12.33
N ALA A 53 -19.04 12.21 11.23
CA ALA A 53 -20.50 12.26 11.29
C ALA A 53 -21.16 10.93 11.73
N GLN A 54 -20.40 9.84 11.78
CA GLN A 54 -20.81 8.52 12.30
C GLN A 54 -20.22 8.25 13.70
N ASP A 55 -19.81 9.30 14.42
CA ASP A 55 -19.21 9.24 15.75
C ASP A 55 -17.90 8.43 15.81
N ALA A 56 -17.23 8.21 14.67
CA ALA A 56 -15.88 7.66 14.67
C ALA A 56 -14.90 8.70 15.23
N PRO A 57 -13.86 8.29 15.97
CA PRO A 57 -12.89 9.19 16.59
C PRO A 57 -11.85 9.73 15.59
N VAL A 58 -12.33 10.28 14.48
CA VAL A 58 -11.54 10.90 13.42
C VAL A 58 -11.71 12.41 13.50
N LYS A 59 -10.64 13.17 13.26
CA LYS A 59 -10.66 14.64 13.24
C LYS A 59 -10.46 15.12 11.79
N PRO A 60 -11.53 15.50 11.07
CA PRO A 60 -11.43 15.91 9.66
C PRO A 60 -10.42 17.04 9.44
N ASP A 61 -10.42 18.06 10.31
CA ASP A 61 -9.51 19.21 10.25
C ASP A 61 -8.01 18.85 10.42
N LYS A 62 -7.71 17.61 10.84
CA LYS A 62 -6.34 17.11 11.02
C LYS A 62 -5.85 16.26 9.87
N VAL A 63 -6.73 15.87 8.94
CA VAL A 63 -6.38 14.98 7.82
C VAL A 63 -5.36 15.63 6.90
N ARG A 64 -5.67 16.82 6.36
CA ARG A 64 -4.77 17.51 5.43
C ARG A 64 -3.39 17.82 6.02
N PRO A 65 -3.28 18.40 7.23
CA PRO A 65 -1.98 18.57 7.88
C PRO A 65 -1.22 17.25 8.07
N ALA A 66 -1.91 16.15 8.38
CA ALA A 66 -1.28 14.85 8.55
C ALA A 66 -0.81 14.23 7.23
N ILE A 67 -1.51 14.50 6.12
CA ILE A 67 -1.07 14.15 4.77
C ILE A 67 0.18 14.95 4.40
N GLU A 68 0.13 16.27 4.56
CA GLU A 68 1.25 17.17 4.24
C GLU A 68 2.53 16.82 5.01
N GLU A 69 2.42 16.44 6.28
CA GLU A 69 3.55 15.99 7.11
C GLU A 69 4.22 14.71 6.57
N ARG A 70 3.46 13.86 5.89
CA ARG A 70 3.90 12.55 5.38
C ARG A 70 4.19 12.57 3.89
N LEU A 71 3.91 13.68 3.22
CA LEU A 71 3.99 13.79 1.78
C LEU A 71 5.45 13.84 1.33
N THR A 72 5.77 13.03 0.33
CA THR A 72 7.05 13.03 -0.36
C THR A 72 6.84 13.12 -1.87
N ASP A 73 7.76 13.80 -2.55
CA ASP A 73 7.86 13.85 -4.01
C ASP A 73 8.82 12.79 -4.57
N ALA A 74 9.36 11.92 -3.70
CA ALA A 74 10.19 10.81 -4.12
C ALA A 74 9.44 9.90 -5.11
N GLU A 75 10.07 9.59 -6.24
CA GLU A 75 9.47 8.68 -7.22
C GLU A 75 9.68 7.19 -6.85
N THR A 76 10.61 6.92 -5.93
CA THR A 76 11.05 5.59 -5.50
C THR A 76 10.72 5.36 -4.03
N TRP A 77 10.76 4.10 -3.59
CA TRP A 77 10.53 3.72 -2.20
C TRP A 77 11.53 4.40 -1.24
N SER A 78 11.03 5.07 -0.20
CA SER A 78 11.86 5.67 0.85
C SER A 78 11.97 4.75 2.06
N ALA A 79 13.19 4.41 2.49
CA ALA A 79 13.44 3.48 3.59
C ALA A 79 13.08 4.03 5.00
N ASP A 80 12.99 5.35 5.18
CA ASP A 80 12.43 5.97 6.41
C ASP A 80 11.00 5.49 6.70
N ALA A 81 10.36 4.96 5.67
CA ALA A 81 9.00 4.49 5.71
C ALA A 81 8.83 3.14 6.47
N ALA A 82 9.92 2.39 6.70
CA ALA A 82 9.88 1.13 7.43
C ALA A 82 9.67 1.29 8.96
N ALA A 83 9.62 2.51 9.49
CA ALA A 83 9.58 2.77 10.93
C ALA A 83 8.18 3.06 11.52
N SER A 84 7.14 3.17 10.70
CA SER A 84 5.80 3.46 11.23
C SER A 84 5.04 2.15 11.47
N GLY A 85 4.47 1.98 12.66
CA GLY A 85 3.64 0.82 13.05
C GLY A 85 2.30 0.73 12.32
N THR A 86 2.32 1.03 11.02
CA THR A 86 1.20 0.98 10.08
C THR A 86 1.04 -0.42 9.53
N TRP A 87 -0.17 -0.75 9.12
CA TRP A 87 -0.54 -2.12 8.74
C TRP A 87 0.19 -2.62 7.49
N PHE A 88 0.60 -1.72 6.59
CA PHE A 88 1.23 -2.06 5.31
C PHE A 88 2.61 -1.42 5.10
N GLY A 89 3.14 -0.71 6.11
CA GLY A 89 4.49 -0.16 6.11
C GLY A 89 4.65 1.02 5.17
N SER A 90 4.84 2.20 5.75
CA SER A 90 5.53 3.33 5.15
C SER A 90 5.35 4.56 6.07
N GLY A 91 4.13 4.84 6.51
CA GLY A 91 3.82 6.15 7.11
C GLY A 91 4.12 7.34 6.20
N THR A 92 4.55 7.11 4.96
CA THR A 92 4.90 8.07 3.92
C THR A 92 3.85 7.99 2.81
N LEU A 93 3.44 9.15 2.32
CA LEU A 93 2.51 9.31 1.21
C LEU A 93 3.25 9.91 0.03
N TYR A 94 3.12 9.31 -1.13
CA TYR A 94 3.78 9.74 -2.35
C TYR A 94 2.87 10.65 -3.16
N ASP A 95 3.38 11.80 -3.61
CA ASP A 95 2.70 12.62 -4.61
C ASP A 95 2.70 11.88 -5.96
N VAL A 96 1.51 11.59 -6.47
CA VAL A 96 1.32 10.94 -7.78
C VAL A 96 0.74 11.90 -8.82
N GLY A 97 0.78 13.20 -8.52
CA GLY A 97 0.35 14.30 -9.38
C GLY A 97 -1.13 14.65 -9.22
N ASN A 98 -1.50 15.83 -9.73
CA ASN A 98 -2.87 16.35 -9.73
C ASN A 98 -3.51 16.46 -8.32
N GLY A 99 -2.71 16.72 -7.29
CA GLY A 99 -3.20 16.81 -5.90
C GLY A 99 -3.68 15.46 -5.34
N ARG A 100 -3.13 14.35 -5.87
CA ARG A 100 -3.41 13.00 -5.41
C ARG A 100 -2.22 12.42 -4.68
N VAL A 101 -2.52 11.61 -3.68
CA VAL A 101 -1.54 10.94 -2.84
C VAL A 101 -1.75 9.44 -2.87
N SER A 102 -0.66 8.69 -2.78
CA SER A 102 -0.68 7.23 -2.76
C SER A 102 0.19 6.68 -1.64
N THR A 103 -0.11 5.46 -1.20
CA THR A 103 0.79 4.69 -0.35
C THR A 103 1.95 4.05 -1.12
N LEU A 104 1.94 4.13 -2.45
CA LEU A 104 2.92 3.54 -3.35
C LEU A 104 3.66 4.63 -4.15
N PRO A 105 4.96 4.46 -4.43
CA PRO A 105 5.74 5.41 -5.20
C PRO A 105 5.17 5.68 -6.59
N SER A 106 5.32 6.93 -7.08
CA SER A 106 4.80 7.33 -8.39
C SER A 106 5.41 6.53 -9.56
N ARG A 107 6.66 6.07 -9.43
CA ARG A 107 7.29 5.15 -10.40
C ARG A 107 6.51 3.85 -10.52
N TRP A 108 6.05 3.27 -9.42
CA TRP A 108 5.31 2.01 -9.43
C TRP A 108 3.95 2.19 -10.12
N HIS A 109 3.27 3.33 -9.92
CA HIS A 109 2.07 3.67 -10.68
C HIS A 109 2.33 3.73 -12.18
N ARG A 110 3.45 4.30 -12.63
CA ARG A 110 3.79 4.35 -14.07
C ARG A 110 4.11 2.97 -14.65
N GLU A 111 4.81 2.11 -13.90
CA GLU A 111 5.35 0.85 -14.43
C GLU A 111 4.42 -0.36 -14.24
N LEU A 112 3.56 -0.35 -13.21
CA LEU A 112 2.80 -1.52 -12.78
C LEU A 112 1.28 -1.36 -12.87
N THR A 113 0.77 -0.16 -13.20
CA THR A 113 -0.68 0.02 -13.38
C THR A 113 -1.20 -0.86 -14.52
N GLY A 114 -2.19 -1.70 -14.21
CA GLY A 114 -2.80 -2.66 -15.15
C GLY A 114 -2.02 -3.97 -15.29
N THR A 115 -0.84 -4.09 -14.70
CA THR A 115 -0.05 -5.32 -14.69
C THR A 115 -0.67 -6.34 -13.74
N ARG A 116 -0.86 -7.59 -14.17
CA ARG A 116 -1.43 -8.66 -13.33
C ARG A 116 -0.43 -9.75 -12.97
N ASP A 117 0.80 -9.62 -13.44
CA ASP A 117 1.89 -10.56 -13.24
C ASP A 117 2.69 -10.16 -12.00
N LEU A 118 2.60 -10.95 -10.92
CA LEU A 118 3.30 -10.70 -9.67
C LEU A 118 4.82 -10.74 -9.78
N THR A 119 5.38 -11.49 -10.72
CA THR A 119 6.83 -11.52 -10.93
C THR A 119 7.32 -10.13 -11.36
N ARG A 120 6.55 -9.45 -12.21
CA ARG A 120 6.87 -8.07 -12.63
C ARG A 120 6.82 -7.08 -11.45
N TYR A 121 5.93 -7.28 -10.48
CA TYR A 121 5.92 -6.47 -9.26
C TYR A 121 7.20 -6.70 -8.44
N LEU A 122 7.59 -7.96 -8.24
CA LEU A 122 8.82 -8.30 -7.53
C LEU A 122 10.05 -7.67 -8.18
N GLU A 123 10.19 -7.78 -9.51
CA GLU A 123 11.29 -7.17 -10.26
C GLU A 123 11.40 -5.66 -10.03
N VAL A 124 10.28 -4.93 -10.20
CA VAL A 124 10.26 -3.47 -10.07
C VAL A 124 10.54 -3.04 -8.63
N ILE A 125 9.96 -3.73 -7.64
CA ILE A 125 10.16 -3.40 -6.23
C ILE A 125 11.60 -3.71 -5.80
N LEU A 126 12.18 -4.82 -6.25
CA LEU A 126 13.58 -5.18 -5.95
C LEU A 126 14.57 -4.21 -6.60
N ASP A 127 14.33 -3.82 -7.86
CA ASP A 127 15.14 -2.81 -8.54
C ASP A 127 15.12 -1.48 -7.80
N ASP A 128 13.92 -1.04 -7.42
CA ASP A 128 13.68 0.25 -6.76
C ASP A 128 14.25 0.31 -5.33
N THR A 129 14.19 -0.80 -4.60
CA THR A 129 14.70 -0.91 -3.24
C THR A 129 16.15 -1.40 -3.16
N HIS A 130 16.80 -1.62 -4.31
CA HIS A 130 18.12 -2.24 -4.41
C HIS A 130 18.23 -3.56 -3.61
N GLY A 131 17.11 -4.28 -3.48
CA GLY A 131 17.00 -5.54 -2.75
C GLY A 131 17.02 -5.44 -1.22
N ASN A 132 17.28 -4.27 -0.62
CA ASN A 132 17.43 -4.09 0.84
C ASN A 132 16.60 -2.96 1.44
N GLY A 133 15.77 -2.26 0.66
CA GLY A 133 14.93 -1.14 1.14
C GLY A 133 13.86 -1.50 2.17
N PHE A 134 13.73 -2.78 2.53
CA PHE A 134 12.85 -3.29 3.60
C PHE A 134 13.63 -3.89 4.79
N ASP A 135 14.95 -3.74 4.84
CA ASP A 135 15.77 -4.26 5.94
C ASP A 135 15.53 -3.48 7.24
N SER A 136 14.94 -4.16 8.22
CA SER A 136 14.81 -3.70 9.61
C SER A 136 15.83 -4.38 10.53
N GLY A 137 16.96 -4.86 9.99
CA GLY A 137 18.10 -5.38 10.74
C GLY A 137 18.57 -6.81 10.42
N GLY A 138 18.11 -7.42 9.31
CA GLY A 138 18.60 -8.70 8.79
C GLY A 138 19.37 -8.53 7.48
N THR A 139 20.19 -9.52 7.10
CA THR A 139 20.89 -9.61 5.80
C THR A 139 20.05 -10.21 4.66
N ASP A 140 18.79 -10.48 4.94
CA ASP A 140 17.91 -11.22 4.06
C ASP A 140 17.14 -10.22 3.20
N GLY A 141 17.63 -9.96 1.98
CA GLY A 141 16.95 -9.08 1.02
C GLY A 141 15.52 -9.55 0.72
N GLY A 142 14.76 -8.83 -0.10
CA GLY A 142 13.45 -9.31 -0.55
C GLY A 142 12.28 -8.44 -0.16
N VAL A 143 11.14 -8.73 -0.79
CA VAL A 143 9.93 -7.92 -0.70
C VAL A 143 8.97 -8.53 0.31
N PRO A 144 8.46 -7.77 1.30
CA PRO A 144 7.43 -8.29 2.19
C PRO A 144 6.17 -8.69 1.41
N GLU A 145 5.60 -9.88 1.70
CA GLU A 145 4.35 -10.34 1.07
C GLU A 145 3.27 -9.27 1.13
N THR A 146 3.12 -8.60 2.27
CA THR A 146 2.09 -7.59 2.46
C THR A 146 2.24 -6.41 1.50
N VAL A 147 3.48 -5.99 1.21
CA VAL A 147 3.78 -4.92 0.24
C VAL A 147 3.48 -5.39 -1.18
N LEU A 148 3.90 -6.61 -1.52
CA LEU A 148 3.67 -7.20 -2.84
C LEU A 148 2.17 -7.34 -3.15
N VAL A 149 1.42 -7.94 -2.23
CA VAL A 149 -0.02 -8.15 -2.35
C VAL A 149 -0.77 -6.81 -2.39
N HIS A 150 -0.34 -5.83 -1.60
CA HIS A 150 -0.91 -4.49 -1.62
C HIS A 150 -0.68 -3.79 -2.97
N ALA A 151 0.55 -3.76 -3.46
CA ALA A 151 0.91 -3.18 -4.75
C ALA A 151 0.11 -3.83 -5.90
N ALA A 152 -0.01 -5.15 -5.91
CA ALA A 152 -0.78 -5.88 -6.91
C ALA A 152 -2.29 -5.61 -6.82
N THR A 153 -2.81 -5.38 -5.62
CA THR A 153 -4.23 -5.07 -5.39
C THR A 153 -4.59 -3.67 -5.86
N VAL A 154 -3.73 -2.70 -5.56
CA VAL A 154 -3.92 -1.29 -5.94
C VAL A 154 -3.67 -1.08 -7.43
N LEU A 155 -2.52 -1.52 -7.93
CA LEU A 155 -2.04 -1.20 -9.29
C LEU A 155 -2.56 -2.19 -10.34
N GLY A 156 -2.62 -3.48 -10.00
CA GLY A 156 -2.91 -4.55 -10.96
C GLY A 156 -4.38 -4.92 -11.08
N GLY A 157 -5.18 -4.33 -10.22
CA GLY A 157 -6.60 -4.58 -10.18
C GLY A 157 -6.98 -5.94 -9.57
N LEU A 158 -6.02 -6.67 -9.00
CA LEU A 158 -6.22 -8.00 -8.41
C LEU A 158 -6.99 -7.88 -7.09
N GLY A 159 -7.84 -8.86 -6.78
CA GLY A 159 -8.32 -9.03 -5.42
C GLY A 159 -7.21 -9.56 -4.52
N GLN A 160 -7.23 -9.24 -3.22
CA GLN A 160 -6.22 -9.72 -2.27
C GLN A 160 -6.10 -11.26 -2.27
N GLY A 161 -7.23 -11.97 -2.34
CA GLY A 161 -7.23 -13.43 -2.45
C GLY A 161 -6.58 -13.94 -3.74
N GLN A 162 -6.80 -13.25 -4.87
CA GLN A 162 -6.20 -13.61 -6.16
C GLN A 162 -4.69 -13.36 -6.18
N ALA A 163 -4.22 -12.26 -5.58
CA ALA A 163 -2.80 -11.98 -5.45
C ALA A 163 -2.11 -13.04 -4.58
N ARG A 164 -2.73 -13.44 -3.46
CA ARG A 164 -2.20 -14.53 -2.62
C ARG A 164 -2.19 -15.88 -3.32
N GLU A 165 -3.24 -16.19 -4.07
CA GLU A 165 -3.32 -17.44 -4.84
C GLU A 165 -2.22 -17.50 -5.92
N GLN A 166 -1.99 -16.41 -6.65
CA GLN A 166 -0.89 -16.34 -7.61
C GLN A 166 0.49 -16.47 -6.94
N LEU A 167 0.67 -15.89 -5.75
CA LEU A 167 1.92 -16.03 -5.01
C LEU A 167 2.16 -17.48 -4.59
N ALA A 168 1.12 -18.18 -4.12
CA ALA A 168 1.20 -19.60 -3.78
C ALA A 168 1.54 -20.47 -4.99
N ASP A 169 0.95 -20.18 -6.16
CA ASP A 169 1.27 -20.87 -7.42
C ASP A 169 2.71 -20.61 -7.89
N LEU A 170 3.22 -19.38 -7.76
CA LEU A 170 4.63 -19.07 -8.04
C LEU A 170 5.58 -19.83 -7.12
N HIS A 171 5.22 -19.99 -5.85
CA HIS A 171 5.98 -20.77 -4.88
C HIS A 171 5.98 -22.26 -5.24
N GLU A 172 4.82 -22.83 -5.60
CA GLU A 172 4.72 -24.22 -6.06
C GLU A 172 5.57 -24.48 -7.31
N ARG A 173 5.62 -23.50 -8.23
CA ARG A 173 6.45 -23.56 -9.44
C ARG A 173 7.93 -23.27 -9.20
N SER A 174 8.36 -23.05 -7.95
CA SER A 174 9.74 -22.69 -7.59
C SER A 174 10.25 -21.45 -8.32
N VAL A 175 9.35 -20.53 -8.69
CA VAL A 175 9.71 -19.22 -9.28
C VAL A 175 10.06 -18.24 -8.18
N VAL A 176 9.43 -18.36 -7.01
CA VAL A 176 9.72 -17.56 -5.83
C VAL A 176 10.04 -18.45 -4.63
N THR A 177 10.87 -17.96 -3.73
CA THR A 177 11.12 -18.59 -2.43
C THR A 177 10.77 -17.63 -1.30
N GLU A 178 10.15 -18.17 -0.26
CA GLU A 178 9.93 -17.46 1.00
C GLU A 178 11.14 -17.68 1.91
N SER A 179 11.57 -16.64 2.60
CA SER A 179 12.56 -16.78 3.65
C SER A 179 12.09 -17.73 4.75
N ALA A 180 13.02 -18.51 5.31
CA ALA A 180 12.73 -19.50 6.35
C ALA A 180 12.20 -18.91 7.68
N ASP A 181 12.13 -17.59 7.80
CA ASP A 181 11.55 -16.92 8.97
C ASP A 181 10.03 -17.11 8.98
N GLN A 182 9.54 -17.86 9.97
CA GLN A 182 8.12 -18.18 10.18
C GLN A 182 7.27 -16.98 10.65
N HIS A 183 7.59 -15.77 10.18
CA HIS A 183 6.81 -14.59 10.48
C HIS A 183 5.61 -14.46 9.54
N PRO A 184 4.47 -13.89 9.99
CA PRO A 184 3.26 -13.70 9.19
C PRO A 184 3.41 -12.71 8.03
N ASN A 185 4.62 -12.20 7.79
CA ASN A 185 4.97 -11.35 6.65
C ASN A 185 6.31 -11.81 6.10
N ALA A 186 6.30 -12.98 5.46
CA ALA A 186 7.49 -13.59 4.88
C ALA A 186 8.09 -12.68 3.79
N ARG A 187 9.42 -12.72 3.66
CA ARG A 187 10.13 -12.03 2.59
C ARG A 187 10.12 -12.93 1.35
N ILE A 188 9.70 -12.34 0.23
CA ILE A 188 9.59 -13.02 -1.06
C ILE A 188 10.79 -12.66 -1.91
N HIS A 189 11.43 -13.70 -2.46
CA HIS A 189 12.57 -13.60 -3.37
C HIS A 189 12.22 -14.22 -4.71
N LEU A 190 12.83 -13.71 -5.78
CA LEU A 190 12.89 -14.43 -7.05
C LEU A 190 13.95 -15.52 -6.94
N THR A 191 13.65 -16.70 -7.44
CA THR A 191 14.64 -17.78 -7.52
C THR A 191 15.55 -17.48 -8.71
N ASP A 192 16.86 -17.42 -8.49
CA ASP A 192 17.83 -17.35 -9.59
C ASP A 192 17.76 -18.67 -10.38
N ASP A 193 17.63 -18.58 -11.70
CA ASP A 193 17.73 -19.70 -12.65
C ASP A 193 19.17 -20.23 -12.73
#